data_AF-A0A2E8TQ80-F1
#
_entry.id   AF-A0A2E8TQ80-F1
#
_cell.length_a   1.000
_cell.length_b   1.000
_cell.length_c   1.000
_cell.angle_alpha   90.00
_cell.angle_beta   90.00
_cell.angle_gamma   90.00
#
_symmetry.space_group_name_H-M   'P 1'
#
loop_
_entity.id
_entity.type
_entity.pdbx_description
1 polymer ?
#
loop_
_entity_poly.entity_id
_entity_poly.type
_entity_poly.pdbx_seq_one_letter_code
_entity_poly.pdbx_strand_id
1 'polypeptide(L)'
;MRIDTLDYAIVLVLSYTMVALWVHRPREYQAEKGNQKIFAIKSVRWIRASFLFLIIALVSTANKNGVFADLFTNITGEKTEGAFGRDSGSWDFQPFEWGLLDYLELLFLFSLFVFAIWKGIEVDRAKLNPIPDNRNFIERIWGGIKDAERDQRTEIEEGANKANSAFTSLVNMLGAAVSMNVAAASLDEGNVKGAFNKWKNLTHKKGKQHQHWAGLSESLDQAGEFAQQEEE
;
A
#
# COMPACT_ATOMS: atom_id res chain seq x y z
N MET A 1 -1.42 36.95 -19.37
CA MET A 1 -2.69 36.53 -18.75
C MET A 1 -2.77 37.20 -17.39
N ARG A 2 -3.64 38.20 -17.21
CA ARG A 2 -3.87 38.82 -15.90
C ARG A 2 -4.68 37.84 -15.07
N ILE A 3 -4.07 37.32 -14.01
CA ILE A 3 -4.76 36.52 -13.00
C ILE A 3 -5.43 37.55 -12.08
N ASP A 4 -6.74 37.67 -12.18
CA ASP A 4 -7.51 38.69 -11.47
C ASP A 4 -7.60 38.34 -9.98
N THR A 5 -7.87 39.32 -9.10
CA THR A 5 -8.03 39.09 -7.65
C THR A 5 -9.07 38.00 -7.31
N LEU A 6 -10.00 37.77 -8.25
CA LEU A 6 -11.00 36.73 -8.22
C LEU A 6 -10.37 35.31 -8.30
N ASP A 7 -9.32 35.13 -9.09
CA ASP A 7 -8.62 33.84 -9.21
C ASP A 7 -7.89 33.47 -7.91
N TYR A 8 -7.31 34.45 -7.21
CA TYR A 8 -6.70 34.23 -5.90
C TYR A 8 -7.74 33.87 -4.84
N ALA A 9 -8.89 34.53 -4.85
CA ALA A 9 -10.01 34.18 -3.96
C ALA A 9 -10.52 32.77 -4.24
N ILE A 10 -10.60 32.37 -5.52
CA ILE A 10 -10.96 31.01 -5.93
C ILE A 10 -9.94 30.00 -5.41
N VAL A 11 -8.64 30.24 -5.57
CA VAL A 11 -7.58 29.34 -5.08
C VAL A 11 -7.59 29.23 -3.55
N LEU A 12 -7.90 30.31 -2.84
CA LEU A 12 -7.99 30.31 -1.38
C LEU A 12 -9.22 29.54 -0.89
N VAL A 13 -10.38 29.71 -1.54
CA VAL A 13 -11.58 28.91 -1.26
C VAL A 13 -11.37 27.44 -1.64
N LEU A 14 -10.67 27.15 -2.74
CA LEU A 14 -10.36 25.79 -3.15
C LEU A 14 -9.41 25.11 -2.15
N SER A 15 -8.37 25.82 -1.72
CA SER A 15 -7.43 25.29 -0.72
C SER A 15 -8.09 25.11 0.65
N TYR A 16 -8.93 26.05 1.08
CA TYR A 16 -9.73 25.93 2.30
C TYR A 16 -10.70 24.75 2.24
N THR A 17 -11.43 24.57 1.13
CA THR A 17 -12.37 23.46 0.96
C THR A 17 -11.66 22.11 0.86
N MET A 18 -10.47 22.06 0.25
CA MET A 18 -9.64 20.86 0.20
C MET A 18 -9.12 20.47 1.60
N VAL A 19 -8.69 21.46 2.39
CA VAL A 19 -8.30 21.27 3.79
C VAL A 19 -9.50 20.88 4.66
N ALA A 20 -10.66 21.52 4.49
CA ALA A 20 -11.88 21.22 5.22
C ALA A 20 -12.40 19.81 4.93
N LEU A 21 -12.42 19.39 3.66
CA LEU A 21 -12.77 18.02 3.25
C LEU A 21 -11.80 16.97 3.82
N TRP A 22 -10.55 17.36 4.03
CA TRP A 22 -9.53 16.47 4.58
C TRP A 22 -9.58 16.38 6.12
N VAL A 23 -9.87 17.49 6.81
CA VAL A 23 -10.06 17.52 8.27
C VAL A 23 -11.39 16.89 8.65
N HIS A 24 -12.45 17.10 7.87
CA HIS A 24 -13.81 16.62 8.14
C HIS A 24 -14.22 15.45 7.25
N ARG A 25 -13.25 14.65 6.77
CA ARG A 25 -13.54 13.50 5.91
C ARG A 25 -14.57 12.60 6.61
N PRO A 26 -15.79 12.41 6.05
CA PRO A 26 -16.76 11.51 6.66
C PRO A 26 -16.12 10.13 6.70
N ARG A 27 -16.19 9.45 7.86
CA ARG A 27 -15.69 8.09 8.03
C ARG A 27 -16.27 7.22 6.93
N GLU A 28 -15.43 6.81 5.98
CA GLU A 28 -15.79 5.91 4.90
C GLU A 28 -16.35 4.62 5.51
N TYR A 29 -17.58 4.30 5.12
CA TYR A 29 -18.18 2.99 5.30
C TYR A 29 -17.19 1.95 4.76
N GLN A 30 -16.86 0.94 5.56
CA GLN A 30 -15.88 -0.08 5.20
C GLN A 30 -16.37 -0.85 3.96
N ALA A 31 -15.89 -0.45 2.78
CA ALA A 31 -16.03 -1.25 1.58
C ALA A 31 -15.09 -2.46 1.69
N GLU A 32 -15.68 -3.64 1.56
CA GLU A 32 -15.03 -4.93 1.65
C GLU A 32 -13.82 -5.06 0.70
N LYS A 33 -12.76 -5.68 1.25
CA LYS A 33 -11.68 -6.47 0.63
C LYS A 33 -11.57 -6.42 -0.91
N GLY A 34 -10.40 -6.01 -1.42
CA GLY A 34 -10.05 -6.35 -2.79
C GLY A 34 -8.79 -5.77 -3.42
N ASN A 35 -7.97 -4.96 -2.75
CA ASN A 35 -6.67 -4.57 -3.32
C ASN A 35 -5.62 -4.39 -2.23
N GLN A 36 -4.73 -5.37 -2.12
CA GLN A 36 -3.59 -5.34 -1.21
C GLN A 36 -2.55 -4.35 -1.74
N LYS A 37 -2.62 -3.10 -1.28
CA LYS A 37 -1.68 -2.04 -1.65
C LYS A 37 -0.27 -2.40 -1.15
N ILE A 38 0.72 -2.31 -2.05
CA ILE A 38 2.16 -2.57 -1.81
C ILE A 38 2.77 -1.56 -0.81
N PHE A 39 2.14 -0.39 -0.70
CA PHE A 39 2.53 0.67 0.23
C PHE A 39 1.61 0.65 1.43
N ALA A 40 2.16 0.30 2.60
CA ALA A 40 1.48 0.44 3.87
C ALA A 40 1.83 1.80 4.49
N ILE A 41 0.82 2.52 4.98
CA ILE A 41 1.05 3.78 5.69
C ILE A 41 1.45 3.44 7.13
N LYS A 42 2.73 3.59 7.46
CA LYS A 42 3.26 3.34 8.80
C LYS A 42 2.75 4.36 9.80
N SER A 43 2.75 5.63 9.39
CA SER A 43 2.34 6.73 10.26
C SER A 43 1.77 7.88 9.45
N VAL A 44 0.46 8.09 9.60
CA VAL A 44 -0.24 9.24 9.02
C VAL A 44 0.38 10.56 9.52
N ARG A 45 0.88 10.62 10.76
CA ARG A 45 1.49 11.84 11.32
C ARG A 45 2.75 12.27 10.57
N TRP A 46 3.61 11.32 10.19
CA TRP A 46 4.82 11.60 9.42
C TRP A 46 4.53 11.98 7.97
N ILE A 47 3.50 11.39 7.35
CA ILE A 47 3.02 11.81 6.03
C ILE A 47 2.49 13.24 6.07
N ARG A 48 1.74 13.60 7.12
CA ARG A 48 1.26 14.97 7.33
C ARG A 48 2.43 15.95 7.51
N ALA A 49 3.43 15.58 8.30
CA ALA A 49 4.63 16.39 8.50
C ALA A 49 5.41 16.58 7.19
N SER A 50 5.55 15.53 6.37
CA SER A 50 6.15 15.60 5.04
C SER A 50 5.44 16.62 4.15
N PHE A 51 4.10 16.55 4.06
CA PHE A 51 3.35 17.51 3.28
C PHE A 51 3.54 18.96 3.76
N LEU A 52 3.61 19.19 5.07
CA LEU A 52 3.90 20.50 5.64
C LEU A 52 5.33 20.98 5.28
N PHE A 53 6.34 20.11 5.39
CA PHE A 53 7.71 20.45 5.00
C PHE A 53 7.82 20.77 3.50
N LEU A 54 7.06 20.06 2.65
CA LEU A 54 6.99 20.35 1.22
C LEU A 54 6.41 21.74 0.95
N ILE A 55 5.30 22.09 1.60
CA ILE A 55 4.69 23.41 1.44
C ILE A 55 5.68 24.50 1.89
N ILE A 56 6.33 24.33 3.03
CA ILE A 56 7.31 25.29 3.55
C ILE A 56 8.49 25.43 2.58
N ALA A 57 9.01 24.32 2.05
CA ALA A 57 10.09 24.33 1.06
C ALA A 57 9.67 25.07 -0.22
N LEU A 58 8.46 24.82 -0.73
CA LEU A 58 7.94 25.49 -1.93
C LEU A 58 7.72 26.98 -1.71
N VAL A 59 7.17 27.38 -0.56
CA VAL A 59 6.98 28.78 -0.19
C VAL A 59 8.34 29.50 -0.07
N SER A 60 9.32 28.86 0.57
CA SER A 60 10.69 29.41 0.67
C SER A 60 11.34 29.53 -0.72
N THR A 61 11.18 28.53 -1.58
CA THR A 61 11.67 28.57 -2.97
C THR A 61 11.02 29.70 -3.77
N ALA A 62 9.69 29.84 -3.68
CA ALA A 62 8.94 30.89 -4.36
C ALA A 62 9.33 32.29 -3.88
N ASN A 63 9.60 32.45 -2.58
CA ASN A 63 10.08 33.70 -2.01
C ASN A 63 11.46 34.08 -2.55
N LYS A 64 12.41 33.14 -2.52
CA LYS A 64 13.80 33.36 -2.96
C LYS A 64 13.92 33.54 -4.48
N ASN A 65 12.97 33.02 -5.25
CA ASN A 65 12.85 33.25 -6.69
C ASN A 65 12.18 34.60 -7.06
N GLY A 66 11.78 35.41 -6.08
CA GLY A 66 11.14 36.71 -6.33
C GLY A 66 9.69 36.64 -6.81
N VAL A 67 9.06 35.46 -6.79
CA VAL A 67 7.67 35.28 -7.23
C VAL A 67 6.71 36.14 -6.38
N PHE A 68 7.00 36.33 -5.09
CA PHE A 68 6.19 37.21 -4.25
C PHE A 68 6.36 38.70 -4.58
N ALA A 69 7.56 39.13 -4.98
CA ALA A 69 7.77 40.49 -5.46
C ALA A 69 7.01 40.72 -6.78
N ASP A 70 7.09 39.79 -7.73
CA ASP A 70 6.32 39.82 -8.98
C ASP A 70 4.81 39.89 -8.74
N LEU A 71 4.30 39.17 -7.73
CA LEU A 71 2.89 39.24 -7.34
C LEU A 71 2.53 40.59 -6.72
N PHE A 72 3.39 41.13 -5.86
CA PHE A 72 3.16 42.42 -5.21
C PHE A 72 3.19 43.58 -6.21
N THR A 73 4.14 43.56 -7.15
CA THR A 73 4.23 44.57 -8.21
C THR A 73 3.00 44.57 -9.12
N ASN A 74 2.45 43.40 -9.42
CA ASN A 74 1.27 43.27 -10.27
C ASN A 74 -0.02 43.76 -9.60
N ILE A 75 -0.10 43.68 -8.26
CA ILE A 75 -1.27 44.11 -7.47
C ILE A 75 -1.19 45.60 -7.12
N THR A 76 -0.02 46.06 -6.68
CA THR A 76 0.16 47.43 -6.15
C THR A 76 0.67 48.42 -7.21
N GLY A 77 1.26 47.93 -8.30
CA GLY A 77 1.83 48.74 -9.39
C GLY A 77 3.20 49.35 -9.08
N GLU A 78 3.70 49.20 -7.84
CA GLU A 78 5.04 49.61 -7.43
C GLU A 78 6.06 48.53 -7.79
N LYS A 79 7.20 48.92 -8.38
CA LYS A 79 8.28 47.97 -8.71
C LYS A 79 9.04 47.58 -7.44
N THR A 80 8.66 46.45 -6.87
CA THR A 80 9.43 45.73 -5.85
C THR A 80 10.20 44.58 -6.50
N GLU A 81 11.45 44.36 -6.09
CA GLU A 81 12.31 43.31 -6.65
C GLU A 81 12.95 42.50 -5.50
N GLY A 82 13.05 41.19 -5.71
CA GLY A 82 13.75 40.26 -4.81
C GLY A 82 12.86 39.56 -3.78
N ALA A 83 13.44 39.19 -2.62
CA ALA A 83 12.78 38.31 -1.64
C ALA A 83 12.09 39.13 -0.53
N PHE A 84 10.97 38.63 -0.03
CA PHE A 84 10.29 39.20 1.13
C PHE A 84 10.98 38.73 2.41
N GLY A 85 11.45 39.67 3.22
CA GLY A 85 12.21 39.37 4.43
C GLY A 85 12.04 40.41 5.52
N ARG A 86 12.60 40.11 6.69
CA ARG A 86 12.71 41.07 7.78
C ARG A 86 14.15 41.54 7.83
N ASP A 87 14.36 42.79 7.44
CA ASP A 87 15.65 43.45 7.58
C ASP A 87 15.47 44.76 8.35
N SER A 88 16.40 45.07 9.25
CA SER A 88 16.41 46.28 10.07
C SER A 88 15.10 46.62 10.83
N GLY A 89 14.23 45.63 11.06
CA GLY A 89 13.01 45.78 11.88
C GLY A 89 11.72 46.05 11.12
N SER A 90 11.78 46.29 9.79
CA SER A 90 10.62 46.37 8.91
C SER A 90 10.50 45.14 8.01
N TRP A 91 9.27 44.85 7.58
CA TRP A 91 8.99 43.81 6.58
C TRP A 91 8.91 44.48 5.22
N ASP A 92 9.87 44.20 4.33
CA ASP A 92 9.89 44.78 2.99
C ASP A 92 10.53 43.82 1.98
N PHE A 93 10.32 44.11 0.69
CA PHE A 93 10.96 43.41 -0.42
C PHE A 93 12.34 44.00 -0.67
N GLN A 94 13.34 43.14 -0.77
CA GLN A 94 14.72 43.56 -1.00
C GLN A 94 15.37 42.78 -2.14
N PRO A 95 16.25 43.42 -2.93
CA PRO A 95 17.01 42.74 -3.97
C PRO A 95 17.80 41.61 -3.34
N PHE A 96 17.48 40.39 -3.76
CA PHE A 96 17.99 39.16 -3.19
C PHE A 96 18.90 38.47 -4.19
N GLU A 97 20.13 38.20 -3.77
CA GLU A 97 21.07 37.36 -4.50
C GLU A 97 21.22 36.02 -3.80
N TRP A 98 21.33 34.95 -4.61
CA TRP A 98 21.44 33.59 -4.08
C TRP A 98 22.74 33.40 -3.30
N GLY A 99 22.64 33.25 -1.98
CA GLY A 99 23.75 32.87 -1.12
C GLY A 99 23.91 31.35 -0.99
N LEU A 100 25.12 30.90 -0.65
CA LEU A 100 25.39 29.48 -0.33
C LEU A 100 24.50 28.97 0.83
N LEU A 101 24.21 29.84 1.79
CA LEU A 101 23.37 29.52 2.94
C LEU A 101 21.93 29.25 2.53
N ASP A 102 21.45 29.89 1.47
CA ASP A 102 20.10 29.72 0.96
C ASP A 102 19.88 28.36 0.28
N TYR A 103 20.89 27.91 -0.48
CA TYR A 103 20.91 26.56 -1.03
C TYR A 103 20.94 25.49 0.06
N LEU A 104 21.71 25.73 1.13
CA LEU A 104 21.77 24.81 2.27
C LEU A 104 20.44 24.73 3.02
N GLU A 105 19.75 25.86 3.21
CA GLU A 105 18.43 25.90 3.84
C GLU A 105 17.39 25.11 3.03
N LEU A 106 17.35 25.32 1.71
CA LEU A 106 16.47 24.59 0.80
C LEU A 106 16.80 23.08 0.80
N LEU A 107 18.07 22.73 0.70
CA LEU A 107 18.52 21.35 0.76
C LEU A 107 18.13 20.69 2.08
N PHE A 108 18.25 21.39 3.19
CA PHE A 108 17.81 20.92 4.50
C PHE A 108 16.29 20.68 4.54
N LEU A 109 15.48 21.63 4.07
CA LEU A 109 14.02 21.49 4.03
C LEU A 109 13.56 20.33 3.14
N PHE A 110 14.16 20.17 1.95
CA PHE A 110 13.88 19.03 1.08
C PHE A 110 14.36 17.70 1.68
N SER A 111 15.48 17.70 2.41
CA SER A 111 15.95 16.50 3.11
C SER A 111 14.98 16.07 4.22
N LEU A 112 14.42 17.03 4.96
CA LEU A 112 13.40 16.79 5.98
C LEU A 112 12.10 16.23 5.37
N PHE A 113 11.71 16.73 4.20
CA PHE A 113 10.59 16.18 3.43
C PHE A 113 10.82 14.70 3.09
N VAL A 114 11.97 14.36 2.52
CA VAL A 114 12.32 12.97 2.15
C VAL A 114 12.39 12.08 3.39
N PHE A 115 13.00 12.57 4.47
CA PHE A 115 13.09 11.85 5.74
C PHE A 115 11.72 11.56 6.34
N ALA A 116 10.81 12.54 6.31
CA ALA A 116 9.45 12.37 6.80
C ALA A 116 8.65 11.37 5.95
N ILE A 117 8.86 11.31 4.63
CA ILE A 117 8.29 10.27 3.76
C ILE A 117 8.82 8.89 4.16
N TRP A 118 10.13 8.76 4.33
CA TRP A 118 10.76 7.50 4.73
C TRP A 118 10.25 6.98 6.07
N LYS A 119 9.93 7.86 7.01
CA LYS A 119 9.32 7.50 8.30
C LYS A 119 7.81 7.24 8.20
N GLY A 120 7.13 7.82 7.22
CA GLY A 120 5.69 7.70 7.01
C GLY A 120 5.26 6.47 6.20
N ILE A 121 6.09 6.01 5.27
CA ILE A 121 5.79 4.91 4.36
C ILE A 121 6.54 3.65 4.80
N GLU A 122 5.81 2.56 5.01
CA GLU A 122 6.38 1.23 5.15
C GLU A 122 6.22 0.49 3.83
N VAL A 123 7.36 0.18 3.23
CA VAL A 123 7.43 -0.66 2.04
C VAL A 123 7.45 -2.10 2.53
N ASP A 124 6.34 -2.82 2.30
CA ASP A 124 6.19 -4.21 2.69
C ASP A 124 7.13 -5.08 1.84
N ARG A 125 8.37 -5.27 2.33
CA ARG A 125 9.43 -6.00 1.62
C ARG A 125 9.05 -7.46 1.34
N ALA A 126 8.15 -8.04 2.13
CA ALA A 126 7.63 -9.39 1.91
C ALA A 126 6.77 -9.49 0.63
N LYS A 127 6.24 -8.36 0.13
CA LYS A 127 5.42 -8.29 -1.09
C LYS A 127 6.15 -7.76 -2.32
N LEU A 128 7.37 -7.26 -2.16
CA LEU A 128 8.23 -6.80 -3.27
C LEU A 128 8.97 -7.94 -3.95
N ASN A 129 9.00 -9.11 -3.31
CA ASN A 129 9.44 -10.34 -3.94
C ASN A 129 8.33 -11.38 -3.88
N PRO A 130 7.20 -11.20 -4.59
CA PRO A 130 6.43 -12.34 -4.98
C PRO A 130 7.28 -12.99 -6.06
N ILE A 131 8.20 -13.89 -5.68
CA ILE A 131 8.63 -14.91 -6.62
C ILE A 131 7.30 -15.47 -7.12
N PRO A 132 6.96 -15.34 -8.41
CA PRO A 132 5.69 -15.86 -8.92
C PRO A 132 5.69 -17.34 -8.56
N ASP A 133 4.90 -17.68 -7.55
CA ASP A 133 4.88 -19.00 -6.98
C ASP A 133 4.04 -19.86 -7.92
N ASN A 134 4.65 -20.21 -9.05
CA ASN A 134 4.15 -21.18 -10.02
C ASN A 134 4.24 -22.62 -9.47
N ARG A 135 4.47 -22.75 -8.16
CA ARG A 135 4.50 -24.01 -7.45
C ARG A 135 3.08 -24.43 -7.15
N ASN A 136 2.89 -25.73 -7.23
CA ASN A 136 1.63 -26.35 -6.94
C ASN A 136 1.16 -26.04 -5.50
N PHE A 137 -0.14 -26.11 -5.19
CA PHE A 137 -0.66 -25.76 -3.86
C PHE A 137 -0.01 -26.60 -2.73
N ILE A 138 0.30 -27.86 -3.03
CA ILE A 138 1.06 -28.78 -2.15
C ILE A 138 2.52 -28.34 -2.01
N GLU A 139 3.18 -27.95 -3.09
CA GLU A 139 4.56 -27.46 -3.08
C GLU A 139 4.68 -26.11 -2.35
N ARG A 140 3.65 -25.28 -2.38
CA ARG A 140 3.58 -24.06 -1.60
C ARG A 140 3.48 -24.34 -0.11
N ILE A 141 2.70 -25.34 0.29
CA ILE A 141 2.64 -25.79 1.69
C ILE A 141 4.01 -26.33 2.13
N TRP A 142 4.65 -27.18 1.33
CA TRP A 142 5.98 -27.73 1.63
C TRP A 142 7.09 -26.67 1.63
N GLY A 143 7.06 -25.73 0.68
CA GLY A 143 7.93 -24.57 0.63
C GLY A 143 7.78 -23.71 1.88
N GLY A 144 6.54 -23.44 2.30
CA GLY A 144 6.25 -22.72 3.54
C GLY A 144 6.76 -23.43 4.79
N ILE A 145 6.73 -24.76 4.86
CA ILE A 145 7.31 -25.54 5.96
C ILE A 145 8.84 -25.42 5.97
N LYS A 146 9.48 -25.51 4.80
CA LYS A 146 10.94 -25.39 4.66
C LYS A 146 11.44 -23.98 4.97
N ASP A 147 10.68 -22.96 4.57
CA ASP A 147 10.97 -21.56 4.87
C ASP A 147 10.75 -21.28 6.36
N ALA A 148 9.71 -21.86 6.97
CA ALA A 148 9.50 -21.81 8.41
C ALA A 148 10.67 -22.44 9.20
N GLU A 149 11.20 -23.58 8.75
CA GLU A 149 12.38 -24.23 9.34
C GLU A 149 13.63 -23.35 9.21
N ARG A 150 13.79 -22.66 8.08
CA ARG A 150 14.89 -21.72 7.86
C ARG A 150 14.77 -20.50 8.78
N ASP A 151 13.59 -19.92 8.89
CA ASP A 151 13.33 -18.73 9.71
C ASP A 151 13.38 -19.04 11.21
N GLN A 152 13.07 -20.28 11.61
CA GLN A 152 13.24 -20.75 12.99
C GLN A 152 14.70 -20.70 13.47
N ARG A 153 15.68 -20.66 12.55
CA ARG A 153 17.11 -20.51 12.89
C ARG A 153 17.46 -19.09 13.34
N THR A 154 16.66 -18.10 12.97
CA THR A 154 16.86 -16.68 13.34
C THR A 154 15.83 -16.20 14.35
N GLU A 155 14.55 -16.52 14.15
CA GLU A 155 13.44 -16.15 15.03
C GLU A 155 12.49 -17.35 15.22
N ILE A 156 12.59 -18.00 16.38
CA ILE A 156 11.88 -19.24 16.69
C ILE A 156 10.35 -19.05 16.62
N GLU A 157 9.84 -17.92 17.11
CA GLU A 157 8.40 -17.64 17.19
C GLU A 157 7.78 -17.37 15.81
N GLU A 158 8.49 -16.64 14.94
CA GLU A 158 8.03 -16.38 13.57
C GLU A 158 8.05 -17.68 12.74
N GLY A 159 9.10 -18.49 12.86
CA GLY A 159 9.19 -19.80 12.24
C GLY A 159 8.06 -20.74 12.70
N ALA A 160 7.80 -20.83 14.00
CA ALA A 160 6.72 -21.67 14.53
C ALA A 160 5.32 -21.24 14.02
N ASN A 161 5.06 -19.94 13.92
CA ASN A 161 3.80 -19.43 13.38
C ASN A 161 3.62 -19.76 11.89
N LYS A 162 4.68 -19.64 11.09
CA LYS A 162 4.67 -20.03 9.67
C LYS A 162 4.45 -21.53 9.49
N ALA A 163 5.12 -22.37 10.27
CA ALA A 163 4.91 -23.82 10.26
C ALA A 163 3.47 -24.19 10.62
N ASN A 164 2.91 -23.61 11.69
CA ASN A 164 1.52 -23.87 12.11
C ASN A 164 0.50 -23.48 11.03
N SER A 165 0.72 -22.36 10.34
CA SER A 165 -0.11 -21.94 9.21
C SER A 165 -0.07 -22.94 8.05
N ALA A 166 1.13 -23.43 7.72
CA ALA A 166 1.31 -24.43 6.67
C ALA A 166 0.66 -25.78 7.04
N PHE A 167 0.86 -26.26 8.28
CA PHE A 167 0.20 -27.48 8.78
C PHE A 167 -1.33 -27.35 8.78
N THR A 168 -1.86 -26.20 9.22
CA THR A 168 -3.31 -25.94 9.19
C THR A 168 -3.85 -26.01 7.77
N SER A 169 -3.12 -25.43 6.80
CA SER A 169 -3.49 -25.48 5.39
C SER A 169 -3.50 -26.90 4.83
N LEU A 170 -2.53 -27.74 5.22
CA LEU A 170 -2.46 -29.15 4.87
C LEU A 170 -3.62 -29.95 5.47
N VAL A 171 -3.93 -29.76 6.75
CA VAL A 171 -5.05 -30.43 7.43
C VAL A 171 -6.38 -30.05 6.78
N ASN A 172 -6.57 -28.77 6.42
CA ASN A 172 -7.78 -28.32 5.74
C ASN A 172 -7.90 -28.92 4.33
N MET A 173 -6.79 -29.10 3.63
CA MET A 173 -6.74 -29.77 2.33
C MET A 173 -7.12 -31.26 2.45
N LEU A 174 -6.55 -31.97 3.44
CA LEU A 174 -6.95 -33.33 3.76
C LEU A 174 -8.43 -33.43 4.16
N GLY A 175 -8.93 -32.46 4.92
CA GLY A 175 -10.34 -32.36 5.27
C GLY A 175 -11.26 -32.18 4.05
N ALA A 176 -10.80 -31.50 3.00
CA ALA A 176 -11.52 -31.39 1.73
C ALA A 176 -11.52 -32.73 0.97
N ALA A 177 -10.40 -33.45 0.93
CA ALA A 177 -10.31 -34.79 0.32
C ALA A 177 -11.20 -35.81 1.04
N VAL A 178 -11.19 -35.81 2.38
CA VAL A 178 -12.08 -36.67 3.20
C VAL A 178 -13.54 -36.32 2.95
N SER A 179 -13.88 -35.04 2.87
CA SER A 179 -15.25 -34.59 2.54
C SER A 179 -15.70 -35.09 1.16
N MET A 180 -14.78 -35.16 0.18
CA MET A 180 -15.07 -35.77 -1.12
C MET A 180 -15.30 -37.28 -1.00
N ASN A 181 -14.44 -38.01 -0.30
CA ASN A 181 -14.62 -39.45 -0.10
C ASN A 181 -15.94 -39.76 0.61
N VAL A 182 -16.31 -38.94 1.59
CA VAL A 182 -17.58 -39.04 2.29
C VAL A 182 -18.77 -38.68 1.38
N ALA A 183 -18.59 -37.79 0.40
CA ALA A 183 -19.59 -37.53 -0.63
C ALA A 183 -19.75 -38.73 -1.58
N ALA A 184 -18.64 -39.37 -1.99
CA ALA A 184 -18.65 -40.58 -2.81
C ALA A 184 -19.30 -41.76 -2.08
N ALA A 185 -18.93 -42.02 -0.83
CA ALA A 185 -19.57 -43.07 -0.02
C ALA A 185 -21.07 -42.83 0.18
N SER A 186 -21.50 -41.57 0.41
CA SER A 186 -22.93 -41.24 0.48
C SER A 186 -23.66 -41.45 -0.84
N LEU A 187 -22.95 -41.35 -1.98
CA LEU A 187 -23.52 -41.65 -3.29
C LEU A 187 -23.70 -43.17 -3.47
N ASP A 188 -22.70 -43.96 -3.07
CA ASP A 188 -22.72 -45.42 -3.12
C ASP A 188 -23.83 -46.02 -2.24
N GLU A 189 -24.10 -45.39 -1.09
CA GLU A 189 -25.21 -45.74 -0.18
C GLU A 189 -26.60 -45.33 -0.73
N GLY A 190 -26.68 -44.69 -1.90
CA GLY A 190 -27.93 -44.21 -2.50
C GLY A 190 -28.44 -42.88 -1.95
N ASN A 191 -27.68 -42.21 -1.07
CA ASN A 191 -28.01 -40.89 -0.53
C ASN A 191 -27.51 -39.76 -1.44
N VAL A 192 -28.10 -39.68 -2.64
CA VAL A 192 -27.73 -38.72 -3.69
C VAL A 192 -27.82 -37.26 -3.20
N LYS A 193 -28.84 -36.92 -2.39
CA LYS A 193 -29.03 -35.56 -1.86
C LYS A 193 -27.93 -35.18 -0.86
N GLY A 194 -27.54 -36.11 0.00
CA GLY A 194 -26.45 -35.94 0.96
C GLY A 194 -25.10 -35.80 0.25
N ALA A 195 -24.83 -36.67 -0.72
CA ALA A 195 -23.64 -36.61 -1.57
C ALA A 195 -23.54 -35.27 -2.32
N PHE A 196 -24.61 -34.85 -2.97
CA PHE A 196 -24.64 -33.61 -3.75
C PHE A 196 -24.43 -32.36 -2.89
N ASN A 197 -24.99 -32.32 -1.67
CA ASN A 197 -24.76 -31.19 -0.76
C ASN A 197 -23.30 -31.09 -0.30
N LYS A 198 -22.66 -32.22 -0.01
CA LYS A 198 -21.24 -32.27 0.35
C LYS A 198 -20.36 -31.85 -0.83
N TRP A 199 -20.65 -32.38 -2.02
CA TRP A 199 -19.97 -32.01 -3.25
C TRP A 199 -20.13 -30.53 -3.58
N LYS A 200 -21.34 -29.98 -3.46
CA LYS A 200 -21.61 -28.55 -3.63
C LYS A 200 -20.82 -27.68 -2.64
N ASN A 201 -20.63 -28.13 -1.40
CA ASN A 201 -19.82 -27.40 -0.42
C ASN A 201 -18.32 -27.38 -0.76
N LEU A 202 -17.86 -28.33 -1.58
CA LEU A 202 -16.48 -28.41 -2.11
C LEU A 202 -16.32 -27.60 -3.41
N THR A 203 -17.28 -27.69 -4.34
CA THR A 203 -17.10 -27.12 -5.68
C THR A 203 -17.64 -25.70 -5.84
N HIS A 204 -18.61 -25.30 -5.03
CA HIS A 204 -19.23 -23.98 -5.16
C HIS A 204 -18.35 -22.87 -4.59
N LYS A 205 -18.27 -21.70 -5.25
CA LYS A 205 -17.43 -20.55 -4.83
C LYS A 205 -17.67 -20.06 -3.39
N LYS A 206 -18.90 -20.23 -2.88
CA LYS A 206 -19.28 -19.89 -1.47
C LYS A 206 -19.19 -21.07 -0.50
N GLY A 207 -18.74 -22.23 -0.96
CA GLY A 207 -18.56 -23.42 -0.15
C GLY A 207 -17.43 -23.24 0.86
N LYS A 208 -17.59 -23.76 2.07
CA LYS A 208 -16.60 -23.58 3.15
C LYS A 208 -15.26 -24.22 2.81
N GLN A 209 -15.27 -25.30 2.02
CA GLN A 209 -14.08 -26.06 1.67
C GLN A 209 -13.59 -25.76 0.24
N HIS A 210 -14.18 -24.78 -0.45
CA HIS A 210 -13.91 -24.52 -1.86
C HIS A 210 -12.46 -24.16 -2.17
N GLN A 211 -11.87 -23.27 -1.38
CA GLN A 211 -10.48 -22.85 -1.62
C GLN A 211 -9.50 -24.02 -1.45
N HIS A 212 -9.74 -24.88 -0.47
CA HIS A 212 -8.91 -26.05 -0.21
C HIS A 212 -9.11 -27.16 -1.25
N TRP A 213 -10.36 -27.36 -1.68
CA TRP A 213 -10.70 -28.29 -2.75
C TRP A 213 -10.13 -27.86 -4.10
N ALA A 214 -10.24 -26.58 -4.46
CA ALA A 214 -9.70 -26.04 -5.70
C ALA A 214 -8.17 -26.20 -5.76
N GLY A 215 -7.47 -25.85 -4.67
CA GLY A 215 -6.02 -26.03 -4.57
C GLY A 215 -5.59 -27.51 -4.64
N LEU A 216 -6.35 -28.41 -4.00
CA LEU A 216 -6.11 -29.86 -4.11
C LEU A 216 -6.32 -30.35 -5.54
N SER A 217 -7.43 -29.96 -6.20
CA SER A 217 -7.76 -30.37 -7.56
C SER A 217 -6.71 -29.93 -8.56
N GLU A 218 -6.27 -28.67 -8.48
CA GLU A 218 -5.15 -28.14 -9.27
C GLU A 218 -3.88 -28.94 -9.00
N SER A 219 -3.68 -29.36 -7.74
CA SER A 219 -2.51 -30.18 -7.40
C SER A 219 -2.53 -31.58 -7.98
N LEU A 220 -3.71 -32.20 -8.02
CA LEU A 220 -3.92 -33.52 -8.58
C LEU A 220 -3.83 -33.51 -10.11
N ASP A 221 -4.36 -32.49 -10.77
CA ASP A 221 -4.26 -32.33 -12.23
C ASP A 221 -2.79 -32.21 -12.65
N GLN A 222 -2.01 -31.36 -11.98
CA GLN A 222 -0.59 -31.22 -12.26
C GLN A 222 0.19 -32.52 -12.00
N ALA A 223 -0.10 -33.23 -10.91
CA ALA A 223 0.52 -34.53 -10.63
C ALA A 223 0.19 -35.59 -11.69
N GLY A 224 -1.02 -35.54 -12.27
CA GLY A 224 -1.43 -36.40 -13.38
C GLY A 224 -0.68 -36.09 -14.68
N GLU A 225 -0.42 -34.81 -14.98
CA GLU A 225 0.37 -34.40 -16.14
C GLU A 225 1.84 -34.85 -16.05
N PHE A 226 2.43 -34.84 -14.85
CA PHE A 226 3.79 -35.35 -14.65
C PHE A 226 3.90 -36.88 -14.87
N ALA A 227 2.91 -37.65 -14.41
CA ALA A 227 2.89 -39.10 -14.61
C ALA A 227 2.79 -39.49 -16.09
N GLN A 228 2.05 -38.72 -16.90
CA GLN A 228 1.96 -38.96 -18.35
C GLN A 228 3.27 -38.67 -19.09
N GLN A 229 4.10 -37.75 -18.60
CA GLN A 229 5.41 -37.45 -19.20
C GLN A 229 6.49 -38.49 -18.85
N GLU A 230 6.33 -39.27 -17.77
CA GLU A 230 7.23 -40.38 -17.42
C GLU A 230 6.88 -41.69 -18.14
N GLU A 231 5.66 -41.80 -18.68
CA GLU A 231 5.18 -42.97 -19.43
C GLU A 231 5.42 -42.88 -20.96
N GLU A 232 5.87 -41.72 -21.47
CA GLU A 232 6.36 -41.52 -22.86
C GLU A 232 7.87 -41.72 -23.00
#